data_AF-A0A5C7K824-F1
#
_entry.id   AF-A0A5C7K824-F1
#
_cell.length_a   1.000
_cell.length_b   1.000
_cell.length_c   1.000
_cell.angle_alpha   90.00
_cell.angle_beta   90.00
_cell.angle_gamma   90.00
#
_symmetry.space_group_name_H-M   'P 1'
#
loop_
_entity.id
_entity.type
_entity.pdbx_description
1 polymer ?
#
loop_
_entity_poly.entity_id
_entity_poly.type
_entity_poly.pdbx_seq_one_letter_code
_entity_poly.pdbx_strand_id
1 'polypeptide(L)'
;YIVRGLGNPDSFESSAHGAGRRMSRTQARQQFTAEDMVAQTQGVICRKDVGVVDEIPGAYKDIDEVMANQRDLTEVLHTLKQVVCVKG
;
A
#
# COMPACT_ATOMS: atom_id res chain seq x y z
N TYR A 1 -6.35 -2.72 5.55
CA TYR A 1 -6.84 -2.70 6.94
C TYR A 1 -8.21 -2.05 7.00
N ILE A 2 -9.11 -2.58 7.82
CA ILE A 2 -10.32 -1.87 8.29
C ILE A 2 -10.04 -1.47 9.72
N VAL A 3 -10.23 -0.18 10.02
CA VAL A 3 -9.86 0.41 11.31
C VAL A 3 -11.01 1.20 11.92
N ARG A 4 -10.95 1.38 13.23
CA ARG A 4 -11.75 2.33 13.99
C ARG A 4 -10.85 3.46 14.48
N GLY A 5 -11.24 4.72 14.26
CA GLY A 5 -10.53 5.86 14.82
C GLY A 5 -10.70 5.94 16.33
N LEU A 6 -9.63 6.31 17.03
CA LEU A 6 -9.62 6.48 18.49
C LEU A 6 -9.96 7.91 18.95
N GLY A 7 -10.11 8.86 18.01
CA GLY A 7 -10.45 10.24 18.31
C GLY A 7 -9.32 11.01 19.00
N ASN A 8 -8.07 10.78 18.60
CA ASN A 8 -6.93 11.46 19.21
C ASN A 8 -6.96 12.98 18.89
N PRO A 9 -7.06 13.88 19.89
CA PRO A 9 -7.14 15.31 19.66
C PRO A 9 -5.83 15.92 19.14
N ASP A 10 -4.66 15.33 19.45
CA ASP A 10 -3.36 15.81 18.97
C ASP A 10 -3.21 15.64 17.46
N SER A 11 -3.94 14.69 16.87
CA SER A 11 -4.03 14.49 15.42
C SER A 11 -5.24 15.16 14.78
N PHE A 12 -5.97 16.01 15.50
CA PHE A 12 -7.26 16.57 15.07
C PHE A 12 -8.21 15.47 14.59
N GLU A 13 -8.29 14.38 15.36
CA GLU A 13 -9.14 13.22 15.09
C GLU A 13 -8.89 12.55 13.72
N SER A 14 -7.66 12.67 13.19
CA SER A 14 -7.27 12.16 11.87
C SER A 14 -6.29 10.98 11.97
N SER A 15 -6.18 10.20 10.88
CA SER A 15 -5.24 9.08 10.73
C SER A 15 -4.72 8.97 9.29
N ALA A 16 -3.74 8.09 9.03
CA ALA A 16 -3.21 7.90 7.69
C ALA A 16 -4.21 7.17 6.77
N HIS A 17 -4.27 7.58 5.50
CA HIS A 17 -5.16 6.96 4.50
C HIS A 17 -4.67 5.61 3.94
N GLY A 18 -3.38 5.28 4.10
CA GLY A 18 -2.73 4.15 3.43
C GLY A 18 -1.21 4.26 3.46
N ALA A 19 -0.52 3.32 2.80
CA ALA A 19 0.94 3.17 2.89
C ALA A 19 1.70 4.41 2.40
N GLY A 20 1.20 5.05 1.34
CA GLY A 20 1.92 6.12 0.65
C GLY A 20 3.12 5.60 -0.15
N ARG A 21 3.52 6.38 -1.16
CA ARG A 21 4.67 6.02 -2.00
C ARG A 21 5.97 6.25 -1.25
N ARG A 22 6.96 5.38 -1.47
CA ARG A 22 8.35 5.61 -1.03
C ARG A 22 9.24 6.19 -2.13
N MET A 23 8.77 6.16 -3.38
CA MET A 23 9.47 6.71 -4.53
C MET A 23 8.51 7.26 -5.59
N SER A 24 9.04 8.10 -6.48
CA SER A 24 8.25 8.65 -7.60
C SER A 24 7.83 7.56 -8.60
N ARG A 25 6.85 7.86 -9.45
CA ARG A 25 6.43 6.94 -10.53
C ARG A 25 7.55 6.73 -11.55
N THR A 26 8.26 7.80 -11.89
CA THR A 26 9.40 7.75 -12.81
C THR A 26 10.51 6.87 -12.27
N GLN A 27 10.85 7.01 -10.99
CA GLN A 27 11.85 6.17 -10.35
C GLN A 27 11.42 4.71 -10.32
N ALA A 28 10.15 4.42 -9.99
CA ALA A 28 9.64 3.04 -10.01
C ALA A 28 9.74 2.41 -11.42
N ARG A 29 9.41 3.16 -12.49
CA ARG A 29 9.54 2.70 -13.89
C ARG A 29 10.98 2.44 -14.32
N GLN A 30 11.94 3.15 -13.74
CA GLN A 30 13.37 2.96 -14.03
C GLN A 30 13.97 1.80 -13.22
N GLN A 31 13.43 1.53 -12.03
CA GLN A 31 13.99 0.58 -11.08
C GLN A 31 13.41 -0.83 -11.22
N PHE A 32 12.14 -0.97 -11.62
CA PHE A 32 11.43 -2.24 -11.62
C PHE A 32 11.03 -2.70 -13.01
N THR A 33 10.98 -4.02 -13.18
CA THR A 33 10.55 -4.68 -14.42
C THR A 33 9.19 -5.36 -14.27
N ALA A 34 8.64 -5.86 -15.38
CA ALA A 34 7.44 -6.69 -15.34
C ALA A 34 7.65 -8.00 -14.56
N GLU A 35 8.87 -8.57 -14.61
CA GLU A 35 9.24 -9.75 -13.82
C GLU A 35 9.21 -9.46 -12.32
N ASP A 36 9.71 -8.30 -11.89
CA ASP A 36 9.59 -7.86 -10.49
C ASP A 36 8.11 -7.77 -10.08
N MET A 37 7.27 -7.24 -10.96
CA MET A 37 5.84 -7.16 -10.71
C MET A 37 5.20 -8.53 -10.57
N VAL A 38 5.57 -9.50 -11.42
CA VAL A 38 5.14 -10.90 -11.29
C VAL A 38 5.59 -11.50 -9.96
N ALA A 39 6.85 -11.29 -9.56
CA ALA A 39 7.40 -11.82 -8.31
C ALA A 39 6.72 -11.22 -7.07
N GLN A 40 6.46 -9.90 -7.05
CA GLN A 40 5.88 -9.22 -5.89
C GLN A 40 4.35 -9.37 -5.80
N THR A 41 3.68 -9.80 -6.87
CA THR A 41 2.22 -10.01 -6.90
C THR A 41 1.84 -11.50 -6.97
N GLN A 42 2.73 -12.39 -6.50
CA GLN A 42 2.42 -13.81 -6.41
C GLN A 42 1.19 -14.05 -5.52
N GLY A 43 0.26 -14.87 -6.01
CA GLY A 43 -1.02 -15.12 -5.34
C GLY A 43 -2.08 -14.02 -5.49
N VAL A 44 -1.80 -12.96 -6.27
CA VAL A 44 -2.77 -11.93 -6.64
C VAL A 44 -2.96 -11.92 -8.16
N ILE A 45 -4.22 -11.96 -8.59
CA ILE A 45 -4.61 -11.83 -9.99
C ILE A 45 -4.66 -10.35 -10.34
N CYS A 46 -3.74 -9.89 -11.18
CA CYS A 46 -3.65 -8.51 -11.59
C CYS A 46 -3.02 -8.36 -12.98
N ARG A 47 -3.14 -7.16 -13.54
CA ARG A 47 -2.40 -6.72 -14.73
C ARG A 47 -0.90 -6.59 -14.38
N LYS A 48 0.00 -7.07 -15.24
CA LYS A 48 1.46 -7.19 -14.96
C LYS A 48 2.36 -6.66 -16.07
N ASP A 49 1.85 -5.77 -16.93
CA ASP A 49 2.67 -5.12 -17.97
C ASP A 49 3.33 -3.83 -17.50
N VAL A 50 4.27 -3.34 -18.31
CA VAL A 50 5.03 -2.10 -18.08
C VAL A 50 4.16 -0.86 -17.83
N GLY A 51 2.91 -0.84 -18.31
CA GLY A 51 1.99 0.27 -18.09
C GLY A 51 1.56 0.45 -16.63
N VAL A 52 1.75 -0.57 -15.79
CA VAL A 52 1.37 -0.57 -14.36
C VAL A 52 2.56 -0.78 -13.43
N VAL A 53 3.80 -0.78 -13.94
CA VAL A 53 4.99 -1.05 -13.13
C VAL A 53 5.25 0.04 -12.08
N ASP A 54 4.78 1.28 -12.28
CA ASP A 54 4.89 2.32 -11.26
C ASP A 54 4.01 2.07 -10.04
N GLU A 55 3.13 1.07 -10.09
CA GLU A 55 2.19 0.69 -9.04
C GLU A 55 2.58 -0.63 -8.35
N ILE A 56 3.78 -1.15 -8.65
CA ILE A 56 4.34 -2.33 -8.01
C ILE A 56 4.39 -2.17 -6.47
N PRO A 57 4.14 -3.23 -5.67
CA PRO A 57 4.18 -3.15 -4.21
C PRO A 57 5.45 -2.48 -3.66
N GLY A 58 6.61 -2.78 -4.25
CA GLY A 58 7.90 -2.19 -3.90
C GLY A 58 8.03 -0.68 -4.15
N ALA A 59 7.06 0.00 -4.78
CA ALA A 59 7.05 1.45 -4.90
C ALA A 59 6.39 2.16 -3.69
N TYR A 60 5.74 1.40 -2.81
CA TYR A 60 5.05 1.87 -1.62
C TYR A 60 5.85 1.59 -0.34
N LYS A 61 5.52 2.29 0.74
CA LYS A 61 6.02 1.96 2.09
C LYS A 61 5.39 0.65 2.58
N ASP A 62 5.98 0.06 3.60
CA ASP A 62 5.34 -1.06 4.30
C ASP A 62 4.08 -0.54 5.02
N ILE A 63 2.92 -1.12 4.68
CA ILE A 63 1.66 -0.75 5.32
C ILE A 63 1.66 -1.16 6.79
N ASP A 64 2.36 -2.21 7.17
CA ASP A 64 2.40 -2.71 8.54
C ASP A 64 3.19 -1.74 9.44
N GLU A 65 4.25 -1.13 8.92
CA GLU A 65 4.97 -0.04 9.58
C GLU A 65 4.07 1.20 9.74
N VAL A 66 3.33 1.58 8.70
CA VAL A 66 2.40 2.70 8.76
C VAL A 66 1.30 2.46 9.80
N MET A 67 0.78 1.23 9.91
CA MET A 67 -0.19 0.87 10.95
C MET A 67 0.44 0.87 12.35
N ALA A 68 1.67 0.41 12.49
CA ALA A 68 2.38 0.40 13.76
C ALA A 68 2.64 1.83 14.30
N ASN A 69 2.92 2.78 13.41
CA ASN A 69 3.21 4.17 13.77
C ASN A 69 1.97 5.00 14.16
N GLN A 70 0.75 4.46 14.00
CA GLN A 70 -0.50 5.17 14.29
C GLN A 70 -1.42 4.37 15.24
N ARG A 71 -0.83 3.54 16.11
CA ARG A 71 -1.57 2.73 17.10
C ARG A 71 -2.34 3.55 18.12
N ASP A 72 -1.91 4.78 18.37
CA ASP A 72 -2.57 5.78 19.18
C ASP A 72 -3.72 6.50 18.45
N LEU A 73 -3.79 6.39 17.12
CA LEU A 73 -4.82 7.01 16.29
C LEU A 73 -5.92 6.03 15.89
N THR A 74 -5.58 4.74 15.73
CA THR A 74 -6.49 3.73 15.15
C THR A 74 -6.40 2.36 15.81
N GLU A 75 -7.55 1.71 15.98
CA GLU A 75 -7.71 0.30 16.33
C GLU A 75 -7.92 -0.53 15.06
N VAL A 76 -7.13 -1.60 14.87
CA VAL A 76 -7.30 -2.52 13.73
C VAL A 76 -8.45 -3.49 14.02
N LEU A 77 -9.50 -3.45 13.20
CA LEU A 77 -10.62 -4.39 13.27
C LEU A 77 -10.38 -5.60 12.37
N HIS A 78 -9.89 -5.38 11.15
CA HIS A 78 -9.64 -6.45 10.18
C HIS A 78 -8.43 -6.18 9.28
N THR A 79 -7.73 -7.26 8.93
CA THR A 79 -6.72 -7.28 7.86
C THR A 79 -7.31 -7.97 6.64
N LEU A 80 -7.14 -7.38 5.47
CA LEU A 80 -7.66 -7.91 4.20
C LEU A 80 -6.49 -8.31 3.32
N LYS A 81 -6.57 -9.49 2.69
CA LYS A 81 -5.65 -9.92 1.64
C LYS A 81 -6.32 -9.75 0.29
N GLN A 82 -5.64 -9.05 -0.62
CA GLN A 82 -6.12 -8.92 -1.99
C GLN A 82 -6.03 -10.26 -2.73
N VAL A 83 -7.06 -10.56 -3.53
CA VAL A 83 -7.07 -11.72 -4.44
C VAL A 83 -7.08 -11.27 -5.90
N VAL A 84 -7.78 -10.18 -6.21
CA VAL A 84 -7.86 -9.59 -7.55
C VAL A 84 -7.60 -8.07 -7.51
N CYS A 85 -6.84 -7.56 -8.46
CA CYS A 85 -6.64 -6.13 -8.71
C CYS A 85 -7.00 -5.79 -10.16
N VAL A 86 -8.01 -4.94 -10.34
CA VAL A 86 -8.36 -4.36 -11.64
C VAL A 86 -7.95 -2.90 -11.62
N LYS A 87 -7.06 -2.51 -12.54
CA LYS A 87 -6.55 -1.14 -12.68
C LYS A 87 -6.58 -0.73 -14.15
N GLY A 88 -7.12 0.46 -14.41
CA GLY A 88 -7.16 1.10 -15.73
C GLY A 88 -5.84 1.73 -16.11
#